data_AF-A0A653TZF3-F1
#
_entry.id   AF-A0A653TZF3-F1
#
_cell.length_a   1.000
_cell.length_b   1.000
_cell.length_c   1.000
_cell.angle_alpha   90.00
_cell.angle_beta   90.00
_cell.angle_gamma   90.00
#
_symmetry.space_group_name_H-M   'P 1'
#
loop_
_entity.id
_entity.type
_entity.pdbx_description
1 polymer ?
#
loop_
_entity_poly.entity_id
_entity_poly.type
_entity_poly.pdbx_seq_one_letter_code
_entity_poly.pdbx_strand_id
1 'polypeptide(L)'
;MTSHARHASSASTPDDFTFDDPSDAPDSTDEVLLRALAVTFAGAGFTVDGVESRLGAEAADALHRDLLEPASFALSREPDDALSALIRLFVLAETVEASDVPALDELLAARLVARVPRRSATESGEEASAEELVDELVAALVDVRPYASEGVNGSVEMWVASDLGGVQLGRDQPLRRDHVVGIGPATTLLAQLTPREPVARALDLGVGMGVQTMHLLAHTRHVVATDISERALAFAKFNLLLNAEALGIAPGGLEDRVSLRLGNMLEPVAGEHFDLFVSNPPFVITPRREGEGGSDQYTYRDGGKPGDSIVEGLVRDLGTVLAPGGVACMLGNWEVREGDANWHSRLETWPANDVDLWVVQREDATPVEYADMWLKDAAENAELSSWQHAFRRYLQDFASRDVERIGMGMFFLRRTHEGAVGGPLRRFEHLTHALGHPLAAHIRDGFEAITWLRGVDDDELFDEPLVVAGDVTEERHSRPGDEDPSIIMLRQGAGFRRTMSMSTELTGFVSVCDGELVGSQIVTAIASLVEVEEDALRASLVPDVRELVALGFLEPRWR
;
A
#
# COMPACT_ATOMS: atom_id res chain seq x y z
N MET A 1 45.65 54.26 25.19
CA MET A 1 45.17 53.99 23.82
C MET A 1 46.07 52.93 23.20
N THR A 2 45.72 51.66 23.35
CA THR A 2 46.19 50.58 22.47
C THR A 2 45.37 49.33 22.78
N SER A 3 44.82 48.78 21.70
CA SER A 3 43.95 47.61 21.61
C SER A 3 44.71 46.32 21.91
N HIS A 4 44.12 45.45 22.73
CA HIS A 4 44.44 44.02 22.77
C HIS A 4 43.14 43.25 22.57
N ALA A 5 42.90 42.86 21.31
CA ALA A 5 41.89 41.91 20.92
C ALA A 5 42.28 40.51 21.47
N ARG A 6 41.38 39.92 22.25
CA ARG A 6 41.45 38.49 22.59
C ARG A 6 40.82 37.70 21.44
N HIS A 7 41.58 36.78 20.87
CA HIS A 7 41.03 35.71 20.02
C HIS A 7 40.07 34.86 20.85
N ALA A 8 38.79 34.89 20.48
CA ALA A 8 37.84 33.86 20.84
C ALA A 8 37.94 32.77 19.76
N SER A 9 38.55 31.64 20.12
CA SER A 9 38.35 30.37 19.42
C SER A 9 36.88 30.00 19.62
N SER A 10 36.10 29.99 18.54
CA SER A 10 34.74 29.43 18.53
C SER A 10 34.87 27.92 18.66
N ALA A 11 34.57 27.42 19.85
CA ALA A 11 34.34 26.00 20.07
C ALA A 11 33.21 25.54 19.14
N SER A 12 33.48 24.49 18.37
CA SER A 12 32.50 23.73 17.60
C SER A 12 31.43 23.19 18.55
N THR A 13 30.18 23.59 18.36
CA THR A 13 29.01 22.95 18.95
C THR A 13 28.90 21.52 18.41
N PRO A 14 28.86 20.49 19.26
CA PRO A 14 28.40 19.16 18.87
C PRO A 14 26.87 19.16 18.86
N ASP A 15 26.29 18.69 17.76
CA ASP A 15 24.88 18.28 17.53
C ASP A 15 24.32 18.89 16.22
N ASP A 16 24.89 18.48 15.07
CA ASP A 16 24.17 18.49 13.79
C ASP A 16 23.71 17.05 13.56
N PHE A 17 22.51 16.73 14.05
CA PHE A 17 21.86 15.43 13.83
C PHE A 17 21.10 15.48 12.50
N THR A 18 21.61 14.83 11.46
CA THR A 18 20.93 14.71 10.17
C THR A 18 19.87 13.59 10.24
N PHE A 19 18.61 13.94 9.99
CA PHE A 19 17.46 13.01 10.00
C PHE A 19 17.49 12.03 8.81
N ASP A 20 17.90 12.52 7.63
CA ASP A 20 18.15 11.77 6.40
C ASP A 20 19.20 12.48 5.53
N ASP A 21 19.75 11.82 4.50
CA ASP A 21 20.70 12.42 3.55
C ASP A 21 20.12 12.48 2.12
N PRO A 22 19.48 13.60 1.72
CA PRO A 22 18.96 13.74 0.36
C PRO A 22 20.06 13.86 -0.71
N SER A 23 21.32 14.08 -0.33
CA SER A 23 22.43 14.29 -1.26
C SER A 23 22.96 13.02 -1.94
N ASP A 24 22.45 11.85 -1.53
CA ASP A 24 22.75 10.57 -2.17
C ASP A 24 21.57 9.94 -2.92
N ALA A 25 20.38 10.56 -2.88
CA ALA A 25 19.22 10.12 -3.67
C ALA A 25 19.47 10.34 -5.17
N PRO A 26 18.85 9.55 -6.07
CA PRO A 26 18.98 9.73 -7.53
C PRO A 26 18.82 11.17 -8.00
N ASP A 27 19.65 11.58 -8.95
CA ASP A 27 19.67 12.95 -9.45
C ASP A 27 18.52 13.21 -10.43
N SER A 28 17.68 14.18 -10.10
CA SER A 28 16.50 14.56 -10.89
C SER A 28 16.62 15.93 -11.56
N THR A 29 17.81 16.52 -11.60
CA THR A 29 18.02 17.89 -12.13
C THR A 29 18.03 17.99 -13.65
N ASP A 30 18.37 16.90 -14.35
CA ASP A 30 18.42 16.86 -15.83
C ASP A 30 17.30 15.99 -16.42
N GLU A 31 16.15 16.61 -16.69
CA GLU A 31 15.00 15.93 -17.32
C GLU A 31 15.27 15.41 -18.74
N VAL A 32 16.28 15.93 -19.45
CA VAL A 32 16.64 15.42 -20.79
C VAL A 32 17.37 14.10 -20.63
N LEU A 33 18.30 14.02 -19.68
CA LEU A 33 19.00 12.80 -19.32
C LEU A 33 18.03 11.73 -18.83
N LEU A 34 17.08 12.06 -17.94
CA LEU A 34 16.09 11.09 -17.46
C LEU A 34 15.24 10.51 -18.58
N ARG A 35 14.83 11.34 -19.55
CA ARG A 35 14.12 10.85 -20.75
C ARG A 35 14.98 9.93 -21.61
N ALA A 36 16.27 10.24 -21.75
CA ALA A 36 17.20 9.35 -22.46
C ALA A 36 17.37 8.00 -21.76
N LEU A 37 17.40 7.98 -20.41
CA LEU A 37 17.40 6.74 -19.63
C LEU A 37 16.13 5.92 -19.83
N ALA A 38 14.94 6.55 -19.76
CA ALA A 38 13.68 5.86 -20.01
C ALA A 38 13.63 5.22 -21.42
N VAL A 39 14.08 5.96 -22.45
CA VAL A 39 14.21 5.42 -23.82
C VAL A 39 15.21 4.26 -23.88
N THR A 40 16.32 4.34 -23.14
CA THR A 40 17.32 3.27 -23.07
C THR A 40 16.75 2.01 -22.43
N PHE A 41 16.04 2.14 -21.30
CA PHE A 41 15.40 1.01 -20.64
C PHE A 41 14.35 0.35 -21.52
N ALA A 42 13.47 1.15 -22.15
CA ALA A 42 12.50 0.63 -23.11
C ALA A 42 13.17 -0.06 -24.31
N GLY A 43 14.21 0.55 -24.88
CA GLY A 43 14.94 0.02 -26.04
C GLY A 43 15.72 -1.26 -25.74
N ALA A 44 16.16 -1.44 -24.49
CA ALA A 44 16.77 -2.68 -24.01
C ALA A 44 15.74 -3.77 -23.71
N GLY A 45 14.44 -3.46 -23.71
CA GLY A 45 13.38 -4.38 -23.27
C GLY A 45 13.41 -4.62 -21.76
N PHE A 46 13.88 -3.65 -20.98
CA PHE A 46 13.88 -3.72 -19.51
C PHE A 46 12.48 -3.43 -18.97
N THR A 47 11.51 -4.28 -19.33
CA THR A 47 10.10 -4.18 -18.94
C THR A 47 9.72 -5.38 -18.08
N VAL A 48 8.53 -5.39 -17.46
CA VAL A 48 8.07 -6.56 -16.68
C VAL A 48 8.10 -7.82 -17.55
N ASP A 49 7.44 -7.78 -18.71
CA ASP A 49 7.39 -8.88 -19.68
C ASP A 49 8.80 -9.24 -20.21
N GLY A 50 9.65 -8.24 -20.44
CA GLY A 50 11.01 -8.46 -20.93
C GLY A 50 11.89 -9.20 -19.91
N VAL A 51 11.81 -8.82 -18.64
CA VAL A 51 12.51 -9.50 -17.54
C VAL A 51 11.96 -10.92 -17.34
N GLU A 52 10.64 -11.09 -17.29
CA GLU A 52 10.03 -12.42 -17.13
C GLU A 52 10.38 -13.35 -18.30
N SER A 53 10.33 -12.84 -19.54
CA SER A 53 10.71 -13.62 -20.72
C SER A 53 12.20 -13.98 -20.72
N ARG A 54 13.07 -13.12 -20.19
CA ARG A 54 14.51 -13.38 -20.10
C ARG A 54 14.85 -14.45 -19.07
N LEU A 55 14.20 -14.39 -17.91
CA LEU A 55 14.48 -15.30 -16.79
C LEU A 55 13.74 -16.64 -16.93
N GLY A 56 12.58 -16.62 -17.59
CA GLY A 56 11.63 -17.72 -17.58
C GLY A 56 10.76 -17.74 -16.31
N ALA A 57 9.57 -18.32 -16.42
CA ALA A 57 8.52 -18.24 -15.40
C ALA A 57 8.98 -18.72 -14.00
N GLU A 58 9.73 -19.82 -13.91
CA GLU A 58 10.15 -20.36 -12.61
C GLU A 58 11.13 -19.42 -11.86
N ALA A 59 12.09 -18.82 -12.59
CA ALA A 59 13.03 -17.89 -11.99
C ALA A 59 12.37 -16.54 -11.67
N ALA A 60 11.44 -16.08 -12.53
CA ALA A 60 10.64 -14.89 -12.26
C ALA A 60 9.75 -15.09 -11.01
N ASP A 61 9.07 -16.22 -10.86
CA ASP A 61 8.27 -16.55 -9.67
C ASP A 61 9.12 -16.64 -8.40
N ALA A 62 10.37 -17.10 -8.51
CA ALA A 62 11.31 -17.13 -7.40
C ALA A 62 11.76 -15.71 -7.01
N LEU A 63 12.02 -14.86 -7.99
CA LEU A 63 12.38 -13.45 -7.77
C LEU A 63 11.27 -12.67 -7.07
N HIS A 64 10.00 -12.93 -7.41
CA HIS A 64 8.83 -12.36 -6.70
C HIS A 64 8.73 -12.79 -5.22
N ARG A 65 9.49 -13.81 -4.81
CA ARG A 65 9.61 -14.29 -3.42
C ARG A 65 10.97 -13.94 -2.82
N ASP A 66 11.66 -12.95 -3.39
CA ASP A 66 12.97 -12.45 -2.99
C ASP A 66 14.10 -13.50 -3.05
N LEU A 67 13.96 -14.51 -3.93
CA LEU A 67 15.01 -15.48 -4.21
C LEU A 67 15.78 -15.06 -5.47
N LEU A 68 16.93 -14.42 -5.28
CA LEU A 68 17.74 -13.86 -6.38
C LEU A 68 18.53 -14.93 -7.17
N GLU A 69 19.00 -15.98 -6.50
CA GLU A 69 19.89 -16.99 -7.10
C GLU A 69 19.31 -17.70 -8.34
N PRO A 70 18.02 -18.11 -8.37
CA PRO A 70 17.43 -18.69 -9.59
C PRO A 70 17.49 -17.75 -10.79
N ALA A 71 17.32 -16.43 -10.59
CA ALA A 71 17.44 -15.45 -11.65
C ALA A 71 18.90 -15.29 -12.13
N SER A 72 19.86 -15.24 -11.20
CA SER A 72 21.30 -15.23 -11.56
C SER A 72 21.70 -16.46 -12.38
N PHE A 73 21.23 -17.65 -11.96
CA PHE A 73 21.45 -18.89 -12.68
C PHE A 73 20.82 -18.86 -14.08
N ALA A 74 19.60 -18.37 -14.22
CA ALA A 74 18.94 -18.22 -15.52
C ALA A 74 19.77 -17.30 -16.45
N LEU A 75 20.19 -16.13 -15.96
CA LEU A 75 21.00 -15.18 -16.73
C LEU A 75 22.37 -15.72 -17.14
N SER A 76 22.98 -16.63 -16.36
CA SER A 76 24.25 -17.25 -16.74
C SER A 76 24.21 -18.07 -18.05
N ARG A 77 23.00 -18.34 -18.56
CA ARG A 77 22.74 -19.13 -19.77
C ARG A 77 22.23 -18.27 -20.93
N GLU A 78 21.98 -16.99 -20.66
CA GLU A 78 21.50 -16.01 -21.60
C GLU A 78 22.66 -15.19 -22.19
N PRO A 79 22.49 -14.54 -23.35
CA PRO A 79 23.46 -13.58 -23.87
C PRO A 79 23.76 -12.44 -22.90
N ASP A 80 25.02 -12.03 -22.84
CA ASP A 80 25.44 -10.79 -22.18
C ASP A 80 25.10 -9.59 -23.08
N ASP A 81 23.82 -9.21 -23.06
CA ASP A 81 23.29 -8.02 -23.74
C ASP A 81 22.80 -6.97 -22.74
N ALA A 82 22.33 -5.84 -23.25
CA ALA A 82 21.88 -4.71 -22.44
C ALA A 82 20.81 -5.08 -21.40
N LEU A 83 19.89 -6.01 -21.73
CA LEU A 83 18.85 -6.45 -20.81
C LEU A 83 19.46 -7.27 -19.67
N SER A 84 20.32 -8.24 -19.99
CA SER A 84 21.01 -9.05 -18.99
C SER A 84 21.87 -8.18 -18.07
N ALA A 85 22.57 -7.18 -18.62
CA ALA A 85 23.35 -6.22 -17.83
C ALA A 85 22.46 -5.42 -16.85
N LEU A 86 21.32 -4.90 -17.31
CA LEU A 86 20.39 -4.14 -16.46
C LEU A 86 19.76 -5.01 -15.36
N ILE A 87 19.39 -6.27 -15.65
CA ILE A 87 18.83 -7.19 -14.64
C ILE A 87 19.90 -7.53 -13.59
N ARG A 88 21.13 -7.87 -14.02
CA ARG A 88 22.24 -8.13 -13.09
C ARG A 88 22.48 -6.93 -12.19
N LEU A 89 22.57 -5.74 -12.78
CA LEU A 89 22.93 -4.53 -12.06
C LEU A 89 21.84 -4.09 -11.08
N PHE A 90 20.61 -3.90 -11.54
CA PHE A 90 19.57 -3.28 -10.73
C PHE A 90 18.75 -4.29 -9.91
N VAL A 91 18.35 -5.40 -10.52
CA VAL A 91 17.47 -6.38 -9.87
C VAL A 91 18.27 -7.32 -8.94
N LEU A 92 19.45 -7.76 -9.37
CA LEU A 92 20.28 -8.70 -8.60
C LEU A 92 21.38 -8.00 -7.77
N ALA A 93 21.62 -6.71 -7.99
CA ALA A 93 22.72 -5.95 -7.38
C ALA A 93 24.11 -6.56 -7.62
N GLU A 94 24.29 -7.26 -8.75
CA GLU A 94 25.57 -7.81 -9.18
C GLU A 94 26.43 -6.74 -9.85
N THR A 95 27.75 -6.90 -9.78
CA THR A 95 28.68 -6.03 -10.53
C THR A 95 28.76 -6.44 -12.00
N VAL A 96 28.75 -5.48 -12.92
CA VAL A 96 28.80 -5.69 -14.38
C VAL A 96 30.01 -4.97 -14.97
N GLU A 97 30.59 -5.48 -16.06
CA GLU A 97 31.67 -4.80 -16.78
C GLU A 97 31.16 -3.48 -17.38
N ALA A 98 31.92 -2.38 -17.25
CA ALA A 98 31.51 -1.07 -17.73
C ALA A 98 31.16 -1.02 -19.23
N SER A 99 31.75 -1.89 -20.06
CA SER A 99 31.46 -1.99 -21.49
C SER A 99 30.06 -2.50 -21.80
N ASP A 100 29.45 -3.24 -20.87
CA ASP A 100 28.21 -3.97 -21.08
C ASP A 100 27.00 -3.18 -20.55
N VAL A 101 27.25 -2.14 -19.76
CA VAL A 101 26.22 -1.28 -19.18
C VAL A 101 25.76 -0.25 -20.22
N PRO A 102 24.49 -0.30 -20.68
CA PRO A 102 23.97 0.69 -21.62
C PRO A 102 23.84 2.07 -20.93
N ALA A 103 24.14 3.14 -21.67
CA ALA A 103 24.04 4.53 -21.19
C ALA A 103 24.76 4.78 -19.84
N LEU A 104 25.95 4.18 -19.67
CA LEU A 104 26.71 4.24 -18.41
C LEU A 104 26.96 5.67 -17.93
N ASP A 105 27.29 6.60 -18.84
CA ASP A 105 27.56 7.99 -18.47
C ASP A 105 26.29 8.67 -17.92
N GLU A 106 25.13 8.41 -18.53
CA GLU A 106 23.84 8.87 -18.05
C GLU A 106 23.47 8.25 -16.69
N LEU A 107 23.69 6.94 -16.50
CA LEU A 107 23.42 6.25 -15.24
C LEU A 107 24.30 6.79 -14.09
N LEU A 108 25.57 7.10 -14.38
CA LEU A 108 26.49 7.72 -13.41
C LEU A 108 26.04 9.14 -13.06
N ALA A 109 25.67 9.94 -14.06
CA ALA A 109 25.20 11.31 -13.84
C ALA A 109 23.86 11.36 -13.08
N ALA A 110 22.97 10.40 -13.30
CA ALA A 110 21.73 10.21 -12.54
C ALA A 110 21.96 9.61 -11.13
N ARG A 111 23.20 9.29 -10.76
CA ARG A 111 23.56 8.65 -9.48
C ARG A 111 22.85 7.31 -9.25
N LEU A 112 22.62 6.54 -10.30
CA LEU A 112 22.03 5.20 -10.19
C LEU A 112 23.07 4.11 -9.97
N VAL A 113 24.31 4.36 -10.41
CA VAL A 113 25.41 3.40 -10.39
C VAL A 113 26.73 4.07 -10.01
N ALA A 114 27.71 3.28 -9.61
CA ALA A 114 29.07 3.74 -9.36
C ALA A 114 30.10 2.77 -9.97
N ARG A 115 31.25 3.31 -10.38
CA ARG A 115 32.42 2.51 -10.76
C ARG A 115 33.08 1.96 -9.51
N VAL A 116 33.38 0.66 -9.50
CA VAL A 116 34.01 -0.03 -8.37
C VAL A 116 35.27 -0.78 -8.84
N PRO A 117 36.34 -0.79 -8.02
CA PRO A 117 37.57 -1.47 -8.38
C PRO A 117 37.38 -2.99 -8.42
N ARG A 118 37.96 -3.63 -9.43
CA ARG A 118 38.03 -5.08 -9.51
C ARG A 118 38.96 -5.60 -8.41
N ARG A 119 38.41 -6.21 -7.35
CA ARG A 119 39.23 -6.92 -6.36
C ARG A 119 39.85 -8.14 -7.04
N SER A 120 41.16 -8.16 -7.26
CA SER A 120 41.83 -9.40 -7.63
C SER A 120 41.74 -10.35 -6.44
N ALA A 121 41.18 -11.53 -6.64
CA ALA A 121 41.30 -12.62 -5.68
C ALA A 121 42.74 -13.14 -5.69
N THR A 122 43.65 -12.37 -5.09
CA THR A 122 44.97 -12.88 -4.69
C THR A 122 44.89 -13.20 -3.21
N GLU A 123 44.91 -14.50 -2.89
CA GLU A 123 45.20 -15.02 -1.56
C GLU A 123 46.62 -14.61 -1.15
N SER A 124 46.84 -13.34 -0.82
CA SER A 124 48.02 -12.82 -0.13
C SER A 124 47.79 -11.33 0.07
N GLY A 125 47.78 -10.90 1.33
CA GLY A 125 47.58 -9.51 1.73
C GLY A 125 48.76 -8.61 1.35
N GLU A 126 48.93 -8.34 0.06
CA GLU A 126 49.74 -7.24 -0.45
C GLU A 126 48.80 -6.23 -1.12
N GLU A 127 48.90 -4.97 -0.67
CA GLU A 127 48.15 -3.85 -1.21
C GLU A 127 48.51 -3.66 -2.69
N ALA A 128 47.53 -3.86 -3.58
CA ALA A 128 47.69 -3.55 -4.99
C ALA A 128 47.97 -2.04 -5.16
N SER A 129 49.05 -1.69 -5.85
CA SER A 129 49.38 -0.31 -6.19
C SER A 129 48.32 0.30 -7.10
N ALA A 130 47.91 1.54 -6.79
CA ALA A 130 46.79 2.27 -7.40
C ALA A 130 46.91 2.59 -8.92
N GLU A 131 47.95 2.11 -9.61
CA GLU A 131 48.26 2.47 -11.01
C GLU A 131 47.94 1.36 -12.04
N GLU A 132 47.44 0.19 -11.62
CA GLU A 132 47.00 -0.90 -12.51
C GLU A 132 45.53 -1.31 -12.29
N LEU A 133 44.62 -0.33 -12.17
CA LEU A 133 43.18 -0.58 -12.27
C LEU A 133 42.81 -0.70 -13.76
N VAL A 134 42.76 -1.94 -14.26
CA VAL A 134 42.39 -2.28 -15.64
C VAL A 134 41.02 -2.96 -15.62
N ASP A 135 40.09 -2.43 -16.41
CA ASP A 135 38.65 -2.74 -16.51
C ASP A 135 37.85 -2.51 -15.21
N GLU A 136 37.11 -1.39 -15.20
CA GLU A 136 36.29 -0.94 -14.07
C GLU A 136 34.93 -1.63 -14.10
N LEU A 137 34.61 -2.34 -13.01
CA LEU A 137 33.27 -2.87 -12.79
C LEU A 137 32.32 -1.74 -12.39
N VAL A 138 31.03 -1.96 -12.61
CA VAL A 138 29.94 -1.05 -12.25
C VAL A 138 29.04 -1.76 -11.24
N ALA A 139 28.70 -1.07 -10.16
CA ALA A 139 27.76 -1.53 -9.15
C ALA A 139 26.57 -0.56 -9.07
N ALA A 140 25.38 -1.09 -8.77
CA ALA A 140 24.21 -0.27 -8.52
C ALA A 140 24.32 0.46 -7.18
N LEU A 141 23.85 1.71 -7.14
CA LEU A 141 23.65 2.48 -5.91
C LEU A 141 22.21 2.35 -5.39
N VAL A 142 21.29 1.99 -6.27
CA VAL A 142 19.85 1.87 -6.04
C VAL A 142 19.30 0.67 -6.78
N ASP A 143 18.18 0.12 -6.33
CA ASP A 143 17.36 -0.80 -7.13
C ASP A 143 16.58 0.01 -8.16
N VAL A 144 16.40 -0.53 -9.36
CA VAL A 144 15.50 0.01 -10.39
C VAL A 144 14.69 -1.15 -10.93
N ARG A 145 13.39 -1.16 -10.63
CA ARG A 145 12.48 -2.22 -11.06
C ARG A 145 11.59 -1.76 -12.20
N PRO A 146 11.45 -2.56 -13.27
CA PRO A 146 10.35 -2.40 -14.21
C PRO A 146 9.01 -2.54 -13.48
N TYR A 147 8.06 -1.70 -13.84
CA TYR A 147 6.74 -1.67 -13.25
C TYR A 147 5.70 -1.48 -14.33
N ALA A 148 4.60 -2.22 -14.26
CA ALA A 148 3.49 -2.10 -15.18
C ALA A 148 2.21 -1.78 -14.41
N SER A 149 1.43 -0.84 -14.92
CA SER A 149 0.10 -0.52 -14.41
C SER A 149 -0.91 -0.58 -15.54
N GLU A 150 -2.04 -1.24 -15.31
CA GLU A 150 -3.16 -1.14 -16.23
C GLU A 150 -3.74 0.28 -16.17
N GLY A 151 -3.74 0.98 -17.30
CA GLY A 151 -4.37 2.27 -17.48
C GLY A 151 -5.63 2.17 -18.34
N VAL A 152 -6.41 3.24 -18.38
CA VAL A 152 -7.65 3.34 -19.19
C VAL A 152 -7.37 3.11 -20.69
N ASN A 153 -6.17 3.43 -21.16
CA ASN A 153 -5.74 3.30 -22.55
C ASN A 153 -4.79 2.12 -22.80
N GLY A 154 -4.70 1.17 -21.87
CA GLY A 154 -3.78 0.03 -21.92
C GLY A 154 -2.73 0.04 -20.81
N SER A 155 -1.86 -0.98 -20.82
CA SER A 155 -0.75 -1.07 -19.86
C SER A 155 0.23 0.09 -20.06
N VAL A 156 0.66 0.70 -18.95
CA VAL A 156 1.69 1.73 -18.89
C VAL A 156 2.91 1.11 -18.23
N GLU A 157 4.01 1.08 -18.98
CA GLU A 157 5.32 0.64 -18.50
C GLU A 157 6.06 1.82 -17.84
N MET A 158 6.68 1.54 -16.71
CA MET A 158 7.39 2.50 -15.88
C MET A 158 8.62 1.84 -15.26
N TRP A 159 9.51 2.66 -14.70
CA TRP A 159 10.67 2.22 -13.93
C TRP A 159 10.70 2.94 -12.60
N VAL A 160 10.85 2.18 -11.52
CA VAL A 160 10.79 2.73 -10.16
C VAL A 160 12.11 2.45 -9.47
N ALA A 161 12.82 3.52 -9.12
CA ALA A 161 14.02 3.46 -8.31
C ALA A 161 13.68 3.47 -6.81
N SER A 162 14.43 2.70 -6.04
CA SER A 162 14.38 2.67 -4.58
C SER A 162 15.75 2.30 -4.04
N ASP A 163 15.95 2.31 -2.73
CA ASP A 163 17.19 1.75 -2.20
C ASP A 163 17.28 0.24 -2.44
N LEU A 164 18.51 -0.28 -2.45
CA LEU A 164 18.79 -1.71 -2.48
C LEU A 164 18.21 -2.39 -1.24
N GLY A 165 17.44 -3.46 -1.45
CA GLY A 165 16.79 -4.22 -0.39
C GLY A 165 17.76 -5.15 0.37
N GLY A 166 17.33 -5.64 1.55
CA GLY A 166 18.17 -6.46 2.42
C GLY A 166 18.65 -7.78 1.78
N VAL A 167 17.92 -8.32 0.80
CA VAL A 167 18.32 -9.52 0.04
C VAL A 167 19.38 -9.24 -1.03
N GLN A 168 19.48 -7.98 -1.48
CA GLN A 168 20.48 -7.50 -2.43
C GLN A 168 21.77 -7.07 -1.71
N LEU A 169 21.65 -6.61 -0.47
CA LEU A 169 22.78 -6.23 0.37
C LEU A 169 23.47 -7.46 1.00
N GLY A 170 24.78 -7.37 1.18
CA GLY A 170 25.55 -8.38 1.92
C GLY A 170 25.08 -8.48 3.38
N ARG A 171 25.22 -9.67 3.99
CA ARG A 171 24.84 -9.90 5.40
C ARG A 171 25.55 -8.98 6.41
N ASP A 172 26.65 -8.37 6.00
CA ASP A 172 27.46 -7.42 6.75
C ASP A 172 27.03 -5.96 6.59
N GLN A 173 26.03 -5.68 5.74
CA GLN A 173 25.53 -4.34 5.45
C GLN A 173 24.08 -4.20 5.95
N PRO A 174 23.85 -3.57 7.11
CA PRO A 174 22.49 -3.30 7.58
C PRO A 174 21.81 -2.29 6.67
N LEU A 175 20.47 -2.39 6.57
CA LEU A 175 19.67 -1.36 5.91
C LEU A 175 19.88 0.00 6.58
N ARG A 176 19.82 1.05 5.76
CA ARG A 176 19.89 2.43 6.22
C ARG A 176 18.66 2.77 7.07
N ARG A 177 18.80 3.77 7.93
CA ARG A 177 17.68 4.27 8.76
C ARG A 177 16.68 5.08 7.93
N ASP A 178 17.20 5.87 7.00
CA ASP A 178 16.47 6.65 5.98
C ASP A 178 16.21 5.84 4.69
N HIS A 179 16.08 4.51 4.82
CA HIS A 179 15.87 3.62 3.69
C HIS A 179 14.52 3.88 3.01
N VAL A 180 14.55 4.14 1.70
CA VAL A 180 13.38 4.32 0.85
C VAL A 180 13.03 2.97 0.24
N VAL A 181 12.00 2.34 0.82
CA VAL A 181 11.54 1.00 0.44
C VAL A 181 11.00 0.98 -0.99
N GLY A 182 11.35 -0.08 -1.73
CA GLY A 182 10.86 -0.35 -3.08
C GLY A 182 9.42 -0.85 -3.15
N ILE A 183 9.06 -1.39 -4.32
CA ILE A 183 7.72 -1.98 -4.54
C ILE A 183 7.61 -3.29 -3.76
N GLY A 184 6.72 -3.33 -2.77
CA GLY A 184 6.40 -4.53 -1.99
C GLY A 184 4.91 -4.87 -1.98
N PRO A 185 4.52 -5.96 -1.30
CA PRO A 185 3.13 -6.42 -1.23
C PRO A 185 2.14 -5.36 -0.73
N ALA A 186 2.52 -4.59 0.29
CA ALA A 186 1.68 -3.50 0.84
C ALA A 186 1.41 -2.41 -0.21
N THR A 187 2.44 -2.02 -0.95
CA THR A 187 2.36 -1.04 -2.04
C THR A 187 1.39 -1.48 -3.14
N THR A 188 1.53 -2.74 -3.59
CA THR A 188 0.66 -3.31 -4.63
C THR A 188 -0.78 -3.44 -4.14
N LEU A 189 -0.97 -3.90 -2.91
CA LEU A 189 -2.29 -3.99 -2.30
C LEU A 189 -2.98 -2.63 -2.25
N LEU A 190 -2.32 -1.59 -1.73
CA LEU A 190 -2.90 -0.25 -1.62
C LEU A 190 -3.31 0.32 -3.00
N ALA A 191 -2.51 0.08 -4.04
CA ALA A 191 -2.86 0.46 -5.40
C ALA A 191 -4.14 -0.25 -5.89
N GLN A 192 -4.34 -1.52 -5.54
CA GLN A 192 -5.55 -2.29 -5.90
C GLN A 192 -6.81 -1.85 -5.13
N LEU A 193 -6.63 -1.30 -3.93
CA LEU A 193 -7.71 -0.81 -3.08
C LEU A 193 -8.19 0.60 -3.46
N THR A 194 -7.34 1.39 -4.10
CA THR A 194 -7.60 2.81 -4.36
C THR A 194 -8.63 2.99 -5.49
N PRO A 195 -9.80 3.63 -5.22
CA PRO A 195 -10.80 3.98 -6.23
C PRO A 195 -10.20 4.78 -7.39
N ARG A 196 -10.72 4.59 -8.61
CA ARG A 196 -10.10 5.09 -9.85
C ARG A 196 -10.95 6.11 -10.60
N GLU A 197 -12.00 6.62 -9.96
CA GLU A 197 -12.85 7.65 -10.54
C GLU A 197 -12.06 8.95 -10.71
N PRO A 198 -12.33 9.74 -11.75
CA PRO A 198 -11.69 11.02 -11.90
C PRO A 198 -11.96 11.96 -10.72
N VAL A 199 -10.89 12.43 -10.07
CA VAL A 199 -10.97 13.37 -8.93
C VAL A 199 -10.14 14.63 -9.17
N ALA A 200 -10.52 15.72 -8.52
CA ALA A 200 -9.81 16.99 -8.69
C ALA A 200 -8.50 17.02 -7.89
N ARG A 201 -8.53 16.52 -6.65
CA ARG A 201 -7.39 16.59 -5.73
C ARG A 201 -7.24 15.29 -4.94
N ALA A 202 -6.03 14.73 -4.97
CA ALA A 202 -5.66 13.61 -4.11
C ALA A 202 -4.49 13.96 -3.19
N LEU A 203 -4.44 13.31 -2.02
CA LEU A 203 -3.32 13.35 -1.08
C LEU A 203 -2.65 11.98 -0.99
N ASP A 204 -1.35 11.93 -1.23
CA ASP A 204 -0.47 10.81 -0.95
C ASP A 204 0.36 11.12 0.31
N LEU A 205 -0.01 10.50 1.44
CA LEU A 205 0.66 10.71 2.73
C LEU A 205 1.71 9.61 2.96
N GLY A 206 2.98 10.02 3.09
CA GLY A 206 4.12 9.09 3.16
C GLY A 206 4.46 8.58 1.78
N VAL A 207 4.81 9.50 0.86
CA VAL A 207 4.99 9.21 -0.57
C VAL A 207 6.08 8.15 -0.83
N GLY A 208 7.11 8.06 0.02
CA GLY A 208 8.21 7.13 -0.18
C GLY A 208 8.84 7.31 -1.57
N MET A 209 8.92 6.23 -2.35
CA MET A 209 9.42 6.29 -3.73
C MET A 209 8.39 6.78 -4.78
N GLY A 210 7.15 7.10 -4.40
CA GLY A 210 6.18 7.81 -5.24
C GLY A 210 5.26 7.00 -6.12
N VAL A 211 5.22 5.67 -6.01
CA VAL A 211 4.36 4.83 -6.88
C VAL A 211 2.86 5.07 -6.66
N GLN A 212 2.40 5.39 -5.45
CA GLN A 212 0.98 5.70 -5.23
C GLN A 212 0.63 7.01 -5.96
N THR A 213 1.48 8.04 -5.88
CA THR A 213 1.36 9.25 -6.71
C THR A 213 1.31 8.93 -8.21
N MET A 214 2.14 8.02 -8.72
CA MET A 214 2.08 7.59 -10.14
C MET A 214 0.71 7.01 -10.50
N HIS A 215 0.16 6.15 -9.65
CA HIS A 215 -1.19 5.60 -9.81
C HIS A 215 -2.27 6.67 -9.79
N LEU A 216 -2.16 7.63 -8.87
CA LEU A 216 -3.11 8.73 -8.72
C LEU A 216 -3.12 9.64 -9.95
N LEU A 217 -1.97 9.90 -10.57
CA LEU A 217 -1.86 10.76 -11.76
C LEU A 217 -2.66 10.29 -12.97
N ALA A 218 -3.03 9.01 -13.04
CA ALA A 218 -3.88 8.48 -14.11
C ALA A 218 -5.33 9.00 -14.05
N HIS A 219 -5.81 9.39 -12.87
CA HIS A 219 -7.22 9.77 -12.64
C HIS A 219 -7.38 11.01 -11.74
N THR A 220 -6.28 11.64 -11.34
CA THR A 220 -6.29 12.85 -10.50
C THR A 220 -5.75 14.04 -11.28
N ARG A 221 -6.47 15.16 -11.20
CA ARG A 221 -6.01 16.43 -11.80
C ARG A 221 -4.73 16.95 -11.13
N HIS A 222 -4.71 17.00 -9.79
CA HIS A 222 -3.53 17.42 -9.03
C HIS A 222 -3.33 16.56 -7.77
N VAL A 223 -2.12 16.05 -7.57
CA VAL A 223 -1.75 15.26 -6.39
C VAL A 223 -0.88 16.11 -5.47
N VAL A 224 -1.19 16.14 -4.18
CA VAL A 224 -0.26 16.63 -3.16
C VAL A 224 0.36 15.41 -2.51
N ALA A 225 1.67 15.28 -2.57
CA ALA A 225 2.39 14.16 -1.96
C ALA A 225 3.31 14.68 -0.87
N THR A 226 3.29 14.02 0.28
CA THR A 226 3.98 14.49 1.49
C THR A 226 4.84 13.39 2.07
N ASP A 227 5.98 13.79 2.63
CA ASP A 227 6.83 12.91 3.42
C ASP A 227 7.56 13.70 4.50
N ILE A 228 7.96 13.02 5.56
CA ILE A 228 8.85 13.59 6.56
C ILE A 228 10.32 13.55 6.10
N SER A 229 10.64 12.67 5.14
CA SER A 229 11.97 12.51 4.58
C SER A 229 12.16 13.36 3.30
N GLU A 230 13.12 14.27 3.31
CA GLU A 230 13.57 14.98 2.11
C GLU A 230 14.12 14.01 1.06
N ARG A 231 14.79 12.94 1.52
CA ARG A 231 15.33 11.89 0.67
C ARG A 231 14.23 11.10 -0.05
N ALA A 232 13.15 10.72 0.64
CA ALA A 232 11.98 10.10 0.01
C ALA A 232 11.36 11.01 -1.05
N LEU A 233 11.18 12.30 -0.76
CA LEU A 233 10.71 13.28 -1.75
C LEU A 233 11.62 13.36 -2.98
N ALA A 234 12.94 13.22 -2.81
CA ALA A 234 13.90 13.19 -3.91
C ALA A 234 13.73 11.93 -4.78
N PHE A 235 13.55 10.74 -4.18
CA PHE A 235 13.21 9.51 -4.92
C PHE A 235 11.89 9.63 -5.66
N ALA A 236 10.83 10.12 -5.01
CA ALA A 236 9.54 10.34 -5.63
C ALA A 236 9.67 11.29 -6.83
N LYS A 237 10.39 12.42 -6.67
CA LYS A 237 10.64 13.36 -7.77
C LYS A 237 11.38 12.70 -8.93
N PHE A 238 12.46 11.97 -8.66
CA PHE A 238 13.24 11.25 -9.66
C PHE A 238 12.35 10.29 -10.45
N ASN A 239 11.58 9.45 -9.74
CA ASN A 239 10.72 8.45 -10.34
C ASN A 239 9.60 9.09 -11.17
N LEU A 240 9.00 10.19 -10.72
CA LEU A 240 7.99 10.92 -11.49
C LEU A 240 8.57 11.51 -12.78
N LEU A 241 9.79 12.05 -12.74
CA LEU A 241 10.44 12.64 -13.91
C LEU A 241 11.01 11.61 -14.88
N LEU A 242 11.53 10.48 -14.38
CA LEU A 242 11.95 9.33 -15.20
C LEU A 242 10.76 8.81 -16.04
N ASN A 243 9.57 8.81 -15.46
CA ASN A 243 8.34 8.32 -16.11
C ASN A 243 7.44 9.46 -16.63
N ALA A 244 7.97 10.68 -16.82
CA ALA A 244 7.15 11.86 -17.11
C ALA A 244 6.23 11.68 -18.34
N GLU A 245 6.73 11.08 -19.41
CA GLU A 245 5.95 10.84 -20.63
C GLU A 245 4.78 9.88 -20.38
N ALA A 246 5.06 8.74 -19.73
CA ALA A 246 4.07 7.73 -19.35
C ALA A 246 2.99 8.29 -18.41
N LEU A 247 3.36 9.25 -17.55
CA LEU A 247 2.47 9.90 -16.58
C LEU A 247 1.76 11.16 -17.14
N GLY A 248 2.03 11.52 -18.40
CA GLY A 248 1.46 12.72 -19.03
C GLY A 248 1.89 14.02 -18.34
N ILE A 249 3.12 14.06 -17.82
CA ILE A 249 3.75 15.25 -17.24
C ILE A 249 4.52 15.96 -18.36
N ALA A 250 4.19 17.23 -18.60
CA ALA A 250 4.90 18.02 -19.59
C ALA A 250 6.33 18.33 -19.11
N PRO A 251 7.32 18.52 -20.02
CA PRO A 251 8.66 18.94 -19.64
C PRO A 251 8.64 20.23 -18.80
N GLY A 252 9.28 20.22 -17.64
CA GLY A 252 9.23 21.32 -16.67
C GLY A 252 7.85 21.61 -16.06
N GLY A 253 6.90 20.69 -16.19
CA GLY A 253 5.51 20.82 -15.74
C GLY A 253 5.13 19.88 -14.60
N LEU A 254 6.10 19.42 -13.80
CA LEU A 254 5.84 18.54 -12.65
C LEU A 254 4.89 19.21 -11.66
N GLU A 255 5.14 20.47 -11.33
CA GLU A 255 4.40 21.25 -10.34
C GLU A 255 2.95 21.54 -10.75
N ASP A 256 2.62 21.44 -12.05
CA ASP A 256 1.24 21.55 -12.53
C ASP A 256 0.39 20.34 -12.11
N ARG A 257 1.04 19.18 -11.93
CA ARG A 257 0.39 17.89 -11.64
C ARG A 257 0.62 17.41 -10.21
N VAL A 258 1.77 17.72 -9.62
CA VAL A 258 2.20 17.20 -8.30
C VAL A 258 2.82 18.30 -7.45
N SER A 259 2.37 18.43 -6.20
CA SER A 259 3.05 19.19 -5.15
C SER A 259 3.76 18.24 -4.19
N LEU A 260 5.10 18.19 -4.23
CA LEU A 260 5.92 17.47 -3.25
C LEU A 260 6.19 18.37 -2.04
N ARG A 261 5.86 17.93 -0.82
CA ARG A 261 5.97 18.76 0.39
C ARG A 261 6.58 18.00 1.55
N LEU A 262 7.56 18.63 2.20
CA LEU A 262 8.18 18.12 3.42
C LEU A 262 7.31 18.42 4.64
N GLY A 263 7.08 17.43 5.47
CA GLY A 263 6.62 17.61 6.85
C GLY A 263 5.92 16.38 7.42
N ASN A 264 5.44 16.56 8.65
CA ASN A 264 4.96 15.46 9.47
C ASN A 264 3.44 15.28 9.33
N MET A 265 3.01 14.08 8.92
CA MET A 265 1.60 13.70 8.82
C MET A 265 0.79 14.77 8.05
N LEU A 266 -0.33 15.24 8.62
CA LEU A 266 -1.24 16.19 7.97
C LEU A 266 -0.81 17.66 8.10
N GLU A 267 0.30 17.96 8.79
CA GLU A 267 0.76 19.35 9.00
C GLU A 267 0.96 20.13 7.68
N PRO A 268 1.57 19.57 6.60
CA PRO A 268 1.82 20.29 5.35
C PRO A 268 0.57 20.65 4.53
N VAL A 269 -0.59 20.12 4.92
CA VAL A 269 -1.87 20.25 4.21
C VAL A 269 -2.99 20.77 5.11
N ALA A 270 -2.64 21.32 6.28
CA ALA A 270 -3.60 21.83 7.23
C ALA A 270 -4.54 22.87 6.58
N GLY A 271 -5.85 22.62 6.65
CA GLY A 271 -6.88 23.48 6.07
C GLY A 271 -7.15 23.26 4.57
N GLU A 272 -6.46 22.31 3.93
CA GLU A 272 -6.79 21.85 2.58
C GLU A 272 -7.73 20.64 2.62
N HIS A 273 -8.48 20.44 1.54
CA HIS A 273 -9.39 19.32 1.38
C HIS A 273 -9.08 18.50 0.13
N PHE A 274 -9.29 17.18 0.21
CA PHE A 274 -8.98 16.21 -0.83
C PHE A 274 -10.17 15.28 -1.09
N ASP A 275 -10.39 14.97 -2.36
CA ASP A 275 -11.43 14.04 -2.81
C ASP A 275 -10.99 12.59 -2.57
N LEU A 276 -9.68 12.34 -2.63
CA LEU A 276 -9.07 11.03 -2.44
C LEU A 276 -7.83 11.16 -1.54
N PHE A 277 -7.71 10.27 -0.56
CA PHE A 277 -6.56 10.16 0.33
C PHE A 277 -6.01 8.73 0.24
N VAL A 278 -4.69 8.60 0.08
CA VAL A 278 -4.00 7.32 0.04
C VAL A 278 -2.82 7.38 1.01
N SER A 279 -2.66 6.33 1.81
CA SER A 279 -1.48 6.22 2.67
C SER A 279 -1.12 4.78 3.01
N ASN A 280 0.16 4.50 2.94
CA ASN A 280 0.79 3.36 3.61
C ASN A 280 1.62 3.92 4.77
N PRO A 281 1.00 4.37 5.88
CA PRO A 281 1.72 5.08 6.93
C PRO A 281 2.69 4.12 7.64
N PRO A 282 3.66 4.61 8.43
CA PRO A 282 4.53 3.78 9.26
C PRO A 282 3.72 3.16 10.43
N PHE A 283 2.89 2.17 10.11
CA PHE A 283 1.90 1.58 11.01
C PHE A 283 2.44 0.40 11.82
N VAL A 284 3.71 0.06 11.66
CA VAL A 284 4.30 -1.07 12.37
C VAL A 284 4.51 -0.70 13.83
N ILE A 285 4.01 -1.54 14.73
CA ILE A 285 4.04 -1.26 16.16
C ILE A 285 5.36 -1.80 16.72
N THR A 286 6.32 -0.90 16.95
CA THR A 286 7.67 -1.26 17.39
C THR A 286 8.02 -0.64 18.75
N PRO A 287 8.80 -1.35 19.60
CA PRO A 287 9.16 -0.89 20.94
C PRO A 287 9.88 0.44 20.91
N ARG A 288 9.57 1.30 21.89
CA ARG A 288 10.26 2.58 22.08
C ARG A 288 11.33 2.45 23.17
N ARG A 289 12.48 3.12 23.04
CA ARG A 289 13.42 3.33 24.16
C ARG A 289 13.16 4.67 24.85
N GLU A 290 13.31 4.73 26.17
CA GLU A 290 13.46 6.02 26.86
C GLU A 290 14.74 6.71 26.35
N GLY A 291 14.59 7.91 25.79
CA GLY A 291 15.70 8.70 25.23
C GLY A 291 16.05 8.39 23.77
N GLU A 292 15.26 7.59 23.05
CA GLU A 292 15.43 7.36 21.61
C GLU A 292 15.09 8.63 20.81
N GLY A 293 16.06 9.16 20.07
CA GLY A 293 15.84 10.26 19.12
C GLY A 293 15.32 9.76 17.77
N GLY A 294 14.87 10.66 16.90
CA GLY A 294 14.46 10.31 15.53
C GLY A 294 15.58 9.65 14.72
N SER A 295 16.84 9.95 15.04
CA SER A 295 18.01 9.35 14.40
C SER A 295 18.18 7.87 14.68
N ASP A 296 17.54 7.29 15.71
CA ASP A 296 17.68 5.87 16.09
C ASP A 296 16.58 4.95 15.51
N GLN A 297 15.71 5.51 14.68
CA GLN A 297 14.48 4.88 14.19
C GLN A 297 14.57 4.64 12.68
N TYR A 298 13.95 3.56 12.19
CA TYR A 298 13.80 3.32 10.75
C TYR A 298 12.60 4.12 10.23
N THR A 299 12.83 5.16 9.43
CA THR A 299 11.79 6.14 9.03
C THR A 299 10.59 5.48 8.34
N TYR A 300 10.81 4.41 7.55
CA TYR A 300 9.76 3.70 6.83
C TYR A 300 8.87 2.81 7.71
N ARG A 301 9.31 2.49 8.94
CA ARG A 301 8.64 1.51 9.82
C ARG A 301 8.23 2.12 11.17
N ASP A 302 9.14 2.88 11.76
CA ASP A 302 9.04 3.42 13.11
C ASP A 302 8.52 4.85 13.03
N GLY A 303 7.21 5.07 13.12
CA GLY A 303 6.67 6.42 12.98
C GLY A 303 6.74 7.29 14.25
N GLY A 304 7.67 6.97 15.17
CA GLY A 304 8.03 7.82 16.31
C GLY A 304 7.03 7.94 17.46
N LYS A 305 5.90 7.21 17.45
CA LYS A 305 4.92 7.19 18.55
C LYS A 305 4.70 5.77 19.08
N PRO A 306 4.30 5.60 20.36
CA PRO A 306 4.08 4.27 20.94
C PRO A 306 2.79 3.61 20.40
N GLY A 307 2.79 2.28 20.33
CA GLY A 307 1.60 1.50 19.98
C GLY A 307 1.05 1.84 18.60
N ASP A 308 -0.28 1.87 18.51
CA ASP A 308 -1.06 2.21 17.31
C ASP A 308 -1.46 3.69 17.22
N SER A 309 -0.82 4.56 18.02
CA SER A 309 -1.21 5.98 18.15
C SER A 309 -1.06 6.80 16.85
N ILE A 310 -0.25 6.33 15.90
CA ILE A 310 -0.12 6.94 14.57
C ILE A 310 -1.38 6.72 13.75
N VAL A 311 -1.79 5.46 13.63
CA VAL A 311 -2.99 5.07 12.90
C VAL A 311 -4.22 5.65 13.59
N GLU A 312 -4.28 5.59 14.93
CA GLU A 312 -5.36 6.21 15.71
C GLU A 312 -5.45 7.72 15.47
N GLY A 313 -4.31 8.44 15.53
CA GLY A 313 -4.26 9.88 15.29
C GLY A 313 -4.69 10.25 13.87
N LEU A 314 -4.21 9.49 12.87
CA LEU A 314 -4.59 9.73 11.48
C LEU A 314 -6.10 9.52 11.28
N VAL A 315 -6.67 8.40 11.75
CA VAL A 315 -8.11 8.12 11.66
C VAL A 315 -8.96 9.19 12.37
N ARG A 316 -8.48 9.73 13.50
CA ARG A 316 -9.12 10.85 14.21
C ARG A 316 -9.16 12.12 13.37
N ASP A 317 -8.07 12.45 12.70
CA ASP A 317 -7.88 13.75 12.06
C ASP A 317 -8.27 13.76 10.58
N LEU A 318 -8.46 12.60 9.93
CA LEU A 318 -8.76 12.49 8.49
C LEU A 318 -10.01 13.29 8.06
N GLY A 319 -11.02 13.41 8.93
CA GLY A 319 -12.20 14.23 8.65
C GLY A 319 -11.89 15.71 8.39
N THR A 320 -10.76 16.22 8.90
CA THR A 320 -10.33 17.61 8.71
C THR A 320 -9.76 17.89 7.31
N VAL A 321 -9.26 16.86 6.63
CA VAL A 321 -8.60 16.97 5.30
C VAL A 321 -9.39 16.31 4.18
N LEU A 322 -10.42 15.52 4.49
CA LEU A 322 -11.33 15.00 3.46
C LEU A 322 -12.34 16.06 3.04
N ALA A 323 -12.54 16.21 1.73
CA ALA A 323 -13.68 16.92 1.18
C ALA A 323 -14.97 16.17 1.54
N PRO A 324 -16.16 16.83 1.59
CA PRO A 324 -17.42 16.11 1.74
C PRO A 324 -17.61 15.06 0.63
N GLY A 325 -17.81 13.80 1.01
CA GLY A 325 -17.84 12.65 0.10
C GLY A 325 -16.47 12.07 -0.26
N GLY A 326 -15.38 12.74 0.12
CA GLY A 326 -14.02 12.28 -0.14
C GLY A 326 -13.69 11.00 0.60
N VAL A 327 -12.89 10.14 -0.04
CA VAL A 327 -12.56 8.79 0.41
C VAL A 327 -11.09 8.70 0.80
N ALA A 328 -10.80 8.02 1.92
CA ALA A 328 -9.46 7.64 2.32
C ALA A 328 -9.29 6.12 2.22
N CYS A 329 -8.19 5.68 1.63
CA CYS A 329 -7.73 4.30 1.62
C CYS A 329 -6.36 4.23 2.29
N MET A 330 -6.24 3.41 3.34
CA MET A 330 -4.95 3.21 3.99
C MET A 330 -4.80 1.81 4.54
N LEU A 331 -3.55 1.41 4.75
CA LEU A 331 -3.20 0.19 5.46
C LEU A 331 -2.87 0.54 6.92
N GLY A 332 -3.05 -0.41 7.83
CA GLY A 332 -2.76 -0.17 9.24
C GLY A 332 -2.78 -1.41 10.12
N ASN A 333 -2.07 -1.29 11.24
CA ASN A 333 -2.13 -2.23 12.35
C ASN A 333 -2.72 -1.53 13.59
N TRP A 334 -3.35 -2.30 14.46
CA TRP A 334 -3.94 -1.78 15.70
C TRP A 334 -3.83 -2.79 16.85
N GLU A 335 -3.80 -2.29 18.08
CA GLU A 335 -3.74 -3.10 19.28
C GLU A 335 -5.16 -3.45 19.76
N VAL A 336 -5.39 -4.74 20.01
CA VAL A 336 -6.54 -5.27 20.75
C VAL A 336 -6.05 -5.58 22.16
N ARG A 337 -6.68 -4.96 23.16
CA ARG A 337 -6.22 -5.00 24.56
C ARG A 337 -7.07 -5.92 25.41
N GLU A 338 -6.47 -6.40 26.50
CA GLU A 338 -7.20 -7.13 27.51
C GLU A 338 -8.36 -6.28 28.04
N GLY A 339 -9.57 -6.86 28.03
CA GLY A 339 -10.79 -6.18 28.47
C GLY A 339 -11.56 -5.44 27.38
N ASP A 340 -11.04 -5.36 26.15
CA ASP A 340 -11.84 -4.91 25.00
C ASP A 340 -13.00 -5.90 24.76
N ALA A 341 -14.19 -5.37 24.45
CA ALA A 341 -15.37 -6.22 24.24
C ALA A 341 -15.28 -7.04 22.95
N ASN A 342 -14.58 -6.51 21.94
CA ASN A 342 -14.28 -7.13 20.66
C ASN A 342 -13.04 -6.45 20.05
N TRP A 343 -12.52 -7.01 18.95
CA TRP A 343 -11.28 -6.54 18.31
C TRP A 343 -11.34 -5.12 17.75
N HIS A 344 -12.54 -4.56 17.52
CA HIS A 344 -12.73 -3.23 16.93
C HIS A 344 -13.23 -2.18 17.93
N SER A 345 -13.34 -2.52 19.23
CA SER A 345 -13.94 -1.66 20.25
C SER A 345 -13.27 -0.28 20.33
N ARG A 346 -11.94 -0.22 20.21
CA ARG A 346 -11.20 1.05 20.14
C ARG A 346 -11.43 1.77 18.82
N LEU A 347 -11.35 1.05 17.70
CA LEU A 347 -11.44 1.60 16.35
C LEU A 347 -12.73 2.41 16.12
N GLU A 348 -13.85 1.92 16.66
CA GLU A 348 -15.16 2.60 16.61
C GLU A 348 -15.14 4.05 17.08
N THR A 349 -14.26 4.35 18.04
CA THR A 349 -14.17 5.63 18.75
C THR A 349 -13.17 6.60 18.14
N TRP A 350 -12.39 6.16 17.17
CA TRP A 350 -11.35 6.97 16.54
C TRP A 350 -11.91 8.08 15.64
N PRO A 351 -12.70 7.77 14.60
CA PRO A 351 -13.15 8.78 13.64
C PRO A 351 -14.13 9.78 14.26
N ALA A 352 -14.17 10.98 13.67
CA ALA A 352 -15.22 11.95 13.96
C ALA A 352 -16.63 11.42 13.59
N ASN A 353 -17.66 12.08 14.12
CA ASN A 353 -19.06 11.66 13.92
C ASN A 353 -19.56 11.86 12.47
N ASP A 354 -18.89 12.70 11.68
CA ASP A 354 -19.17 12.94 10.26
C ASP A 354 -18.28 12.10 9.32
N VAL A 355 -17.58 11.09 9.86
CA VAL A 355 -16.70 10.22 9.08
C VAL A 355 -17.21 8.78 9.18
N ASP A 356 -17.48 8.19 8.03
CA ASP A 356 -17.70 6.75 7.87
C ASP A 356 -16.40 6.01 8.08
N LEU A 357 -16.46 4.87 8.78
CA LEU A 357 -15.32 3.99 9.00
C LEU A 357 -15.69 2.57 8.62
N TRP A 358 -14.89 2.01 7.73
CA TRP A 358 -14.94 0.62 7.32
C TRP A 358 -13.54 0.02 7.44
N VAL A 359 -13.38 -0.95 8.34
CA VAL A 359 -12.12 -1.66 8.57
C VAL A 359 -12.27 -3.12 8.17
N VAL A 360 -11.29 -3.62 7.41
CA VAL A 360 -11.18 -5.03 7.05
C VAL A 360 -9.92 -5.60 7.69
N GLN A 361 -10.08 -6.41 8.73
CA GLN A 361 -9.02 -7.23 9.30
C GLN A 361 -8.74 -8.39 8.36
N ARG A 362 -7.49 -8.50 7.92
CA ARG A 362 -7.01 -9.59 7.06
C ARG A 362 -6.25 -10.63 7.87
N GLU A 363 -5.53 -10.16 8.87
CA GLU A 363 -4.67 -10.98 9.72
C GLU A 363 -4.73 -10.45 11.16
N ASP A 364 -4.40 -11.34 12.08
CA ASP A 364 -4.23 -11.02 13.48
C ASP A 364 -3.15 -11.89 14.09
N ALA A 365 -2.38 -11.33 15.03
CA ALA A 365 -1.23 -11.99 15.62
C ALA A 365 -1.20 -11.77 17.14
N THR A 366 -0.71 -12.76 17.87
CA THR A 366 -0.28 -12.57 19.26
C THR A 366 0.99 -11.69 19.31
N PRO A 367 1.30 -11.06 20.46
CA PRO A 367 2.56 -10.32 20.64
C PRO A 367 3.82 -11.11 20.27
N VAL A 368 3.82 -12.43 20.47
CA VAL A 368 4.95 -13.32 20.13
C VAL A 368 5.07 -13.48 18.60
N GLU A 369 3.96 -13.78 17.93
CA GLU A 369 3.94 -13.95 16.47
C GLU A 369 4.30 -12.64 15.76
N TYR A 370 3.76 -11.52 16.23
CA TYR A 370 4.04 -10.20 15.67
C TYR A 370 5.51 -9.80 15.84
N ALA A 371 6.08 -10.02 17.03
CA ALA A 371 7.51 -9.75 17.28
C ALA A 371 8.42 -10.63 16.40
N ASP A 372 8.11 -11.93 16.27
CA ASP A 372 8.88 -12.85 15.44
C ASP A 372 8.86 -12.45 13.96
N MET A 373 7.70 -12.05 13.44
CA MET A 373 7.53 -11.58 12.07
C MET A 373 8.42 -10.36 11.76
N TRP A 374 8.33 -9.29 12.58
CA TRP A 374 9.06 -8.05 12.30
C TRP A 374 10.56 -8.11 12.59
N LEU A 375 11.01 -8.98 13.49
CA LEU A 375 12.44 -9.19 13.72
C LEU A 375 13.12 -9.97 12.58
N LYS A 376 12.38 -10.85 11.91
CA LYS A 376 12.86 -11.53 10.69
C LYS A 376 12.94 -10.55 9.52
N ASP A 377 11.92 -9.73 9.35
CA ASP A 377 11.84 -8.70 8.30
C ASP A 377 13.03 -7.72 8.38
N ALA A 378 13.38 -7.27 9.58
CA ALA A 378 14.51 -6.37 9.80
C ALA A 378 15.91 -7.04 9.74
N ALA A 379 15.98 -8.34 9.42
CA ALA A 379 17.22 -9.13 9.50
C ALA A 379 17.96 -9.06 10.86
N GLU A 380 17.27 -8.68 11.94
CA GLU A 380 17.83 -8.55 13.30
C GLU A 380 18.03 -9.91 14.01
N ASN A 381 17.78 -11.03 13.30
CA ASN A 381 17.96 -12.40 13.78
C ASN A 381 19.37 -12.97 13.53
N ALA A 382 20.28 -12.20 12.92
CA ALA A 382 21.62 -12.66 12.57
C ALA A 382 22.50 -12.94 13.81
N GLU A 383 22.34 -12.16 14.88
CA GLU A 383 23.05 -12.36 16.14
C GLU A 383 22.07 -12.75 17.26
N LEU A 384 22.25 -13.96 17.83
CA LEU A 384 21.34 -14.51 18.83
C LEU A 384 21.15 -13.60 20.04
N SER A 385 22.21 -12.92 20.50
CA SER A 385 22.15 -12.05 21.67
C SER A 385 21.32 -10.79 21.38
N SER A 386 21.59 -10.12 20.26
CA SER A 386 20.83 -8.95 19.80
C SER A 386 19.35 -9.28 19.62
N TRP A 387 19.07 -10.40 18.93
CA TRP A 387 17.70 -10.89 18.72
C TRP A 387 16.97 -11.14 20.04
N GLN A 388 17.58 -11.83 21.01
CA GLN A 388 16.95 -12.10 22.32
C GLN A 388 16.60 -10.82 23.08
N HIS A 389 17.47 -9.78 23.00
CA HIS A 389 17.19 -8.50 23.63
C HIS A 389 16.06 -7.76 22.90
N ALA A 390 16.11 -7.69 21.57
CA ALA A 390 15.08 -7.05 20.76
C ALA A 390 13.70 -7.70 20.97
N PHE A 391 13.63 -9.02 20.94
CA PHE A 391 12.40 -9.79 21.19
C PHE A 391 11.81 -9.50 22.57
N ARG A 392 12.65 -9.49 23.62
CA ARG A 392 12.18 -9.18 24.98
C ARG A 392 11.60 -7.77 25.08
N ARG A 393 12.15 -6.79 24.35
CA ARG A 393 11.60 -5.43 24.31
C ARG A 393 10.20 -5.40 23.71
N TYR A 394 9.97 -6.11 22.61
CA TYR A 394 8.62 -6.26 22.03
C TYR A 394 7.62 -6.78 23.05
N LEU A 395 7.95 -7.87 23.73
CA LEU A 395 7.04 -8.46 24.71
C LEU A 395 6.79 -7.53 25.91
N GLN A 396 7.81 -6.82 26.39
CA GLN A 396 7.66 -5.85 27.48
C GLN A 396 6.81 -4.66 27.06
N ASP A 397 7.01 -4.16 25.85
CA ASP A 397 6.27 -3.02 25.30
C ASP A 397 4.78 -3.33 25.14
N PHE A 398 4.44 -4.47 24.53
CA PHE A 398 3.06 -4.94 24.43
C PHE A 398 2.42 -5.23 25.79
N ALA A 399 3.15 -5.90 26.69
CA ALA A 399 2.65 -6.16 28.04
C ALA A 399 2.42 -4.88 28.84
N SER A 400 3.19 -3.82 28.61
CA SER A 400 3.00 -2.53 29.30
C SER A 400 1.71 -1.80 28.94
N ARG A 401 1.05 -2.20 27.84
CA ARG A 401 -0.22 -1.65 27.34
C ARG A 401 -1.33 -2.70 27.30
N ASP A 402 -1.15 -3.83 27.99
CA ASP A 402 -2.10 -4.93 28.08
C ASP A 402 -2.56 -5.43 26.69
N VAL A 403 -1.64 -5.49 25.70
CA VAL A 403 -1.97 -5.92 24.34
C VAL A 403 -2.10 -7.44 24.28
N GLU A 404 -3.29 -7.91 23.88
CA GLU A 404 -3.60 -9.34 23.73
C GLU A 404 -3.38 -9.81 22.29
N ARG A 405 -3.81 -9.01 21.31
CA ARG A 405 -3.65 -9.28 19.88
C ARG A 405 -3.35 -8.01 19.11
N ILE A 406 -2.74 -8.16 17.94
CA ILE A 406 -2.48 -7.09 16.99
C ILE A 406 -3.27 -7.41 15.72
N GLY A 407 -4.22 -6.55 15.36
CA GLY A 407 -4.94 -6.65 14.09
C GLY A 407 -4.17 -5.96 12.97
N MET A 408 -4.27 -6.51 11.76
CA MET A 408 -3.59 -6.01 10.57
C MET A 408 -4.55 -6.03 9.38
N GLY A 409 -4.60 -4.94 8.63
CA GLY A 409 -5.52 -4.85 7.51
C GLY A 409 -5.66 -3.48 6.87
N MET A 410 -6.89 -3.17 6.47
CA MET A 410 -7.22 -2.05 5.61
C MET A 410 -8.24 -1.16 6.30
N PHE A 411 -8.09 0.16 6.11
CA PHE A 411 -9.03 1.16 6.55
C PHE A 411 -9.55 1.92 5.33
N PHE A 412 -10.88 2.01 5.26
CA PHE A 412 -11.59 2.86 4.34
C PHE A 412 -12.39 3.87 5.14
N LEU A 413 -12.17 5.15 4.88
CA LEU A 413 -12.93 6.21 5.51
C LEU A 413 -13.58 7.06 4.45
N ARG A 414 -14.72 7.65 4.78
CA ARG A 414 -15.35 8.63 3.91
C ARG A 414 -15.96 9.72 4.75
N ARG A 415 -15.64 10.98 4.46
CA ARG A 415 -16.36 12.09 5.07
C ARG A 415 -17.76 12.14 4.49
N THR A 416 -18.79 12.19 5.33
CA THR A 416 -20.17 12.24 4.85
C THR A 416 -20.42 13.49 4.02
N HIS A 417 -21.36 13.39 3.08
CA HIS A 417 -21.81 14.57 2.33
C HIS A 417 -22.49 15.57 3.27
N GLU A 418 -22.45 16.85 2.91
CA GLU A 418 -23.19 17.87 3.66
C GLU A 418 -24.68 17.54 3.69
N GLY A 419 -25.26 17.57 4.89
CA GLY A 419 -26.69 17.25 5.08
C GLY A 419 -27.03 15.76 4.99
N ALA A 420 -26.04 14.86 5.01
CA ALA A 420 -26.28 13.43 5.06
C ALA A 420 -27.20 13.06 6.25
N VAL A 421 -28.18 12.20 5.97
CA VAL A 421 -29.13 11.68 6.96
C VAL A 421 -28.59 10.38 7.55
N GLY A 422 -28.89 10.11 8.82
CA GLY A 422 -28.44 8.92 9.53
C GLY A 422 -27.08 9.08 10.22
N GLY A 423 -26.73 8.08 11.03
CA GLY A 423 -25.44 8.03 11.73
C GLY A 423 -24.28 7.63 10.81
N PRO A 424 -23.03 7.83 11.27
CA PRO A 424 -21.86 7.42 10.51
C PRO A 424 -21.78 5.89 10.42
N LEU A 425 -21.23 5.39 9.31
CA LEU A 425 -21.02 3.96 9.10
C LEU A 425 -19.90 3.48 10.04
N ARG A 426 -20.13 2.36 10.70
CA ARG A 426 -19.13 1.64 11.49
C ARG A 426 -19.16 0.19 11.05
N ARG A 427 -18.30 -0.17 10.09
CA ARG A 427 -18.23 -1.52 9.50
C ARG A 427 -16.90 -2.16 9.85
N PHE A 428 -16.96 -3.35 10.42
CA PHE A 428 -15.78 -4.10 10.83
C PHE A 428 -15.90 -5.53 10.32
N GLU A 429 -14.98 -5.91 9.45
CA GLU A 429 -15.01 -7.21 8.79
C GLU A 429 -13.72 -7.98 9.07
N HIS A 430 -13.82 -9.29 9.19
CA HIS A 430 -12.67 -10.18 9.31
C HIS A 430 -12.66 -11.13 8.10
N LEU A 431 -11.78 -10.85 7.13
CA LEU A 431 -11.71 -11.54 5.85
C LEU A 431 -10.31 -12.13 5.62
N THR A 432 -10.05 -13.34 6.11
CA THR A 432 -8.73 -14.00 6.00
C THR A 432 -8.51 -14.73 4.68
N HIS A 433 -9.57 -14.93 3.89
CA HIS A 433 -9.47 -15.61 2.60
C HIS A 433 -8.88 -14.70 1.51
N ALA A 434 -8.57 -15.31 0.36
CA ALA A 434 -8.15 -14.57 -0.81
C ALA A 434 -9.28 -13.65 -1.29
N LEU A 435 -8.94 -12.41 -1.59
CA LEU A 435 -9.86 -11.45 -2.20
C LEU A 435 -9.87 -11.64 -3.74
N GLY A 436 -10.91 -11.14 -4.39
CA GLY A 436 -11.03 -11.06 -5.84
C GLY A 436 -10.80 -9.63 -6.35
N HIS A 437 -10.56 -9.51 -7.65
CA HIS A 437 -10.42 -8.22 -8.34
C HIS A 437 -11.65 -7.92 -9.21
N PRO A 438 -11.99 -6.65 -9.45
CA PRO A 438 -11.30 -5.43 -8.99
C PRO A 438 -11.77 -4.95 -7.60
N LEU A 439 -10.85 -4.67 -6.65
CA LEU A 439 -11.21 -4.26 -5.27
C LEU A 439 -11.70 -2.81 -5.16
N ALA A 440 -10.98 -1.89 -5.81
CA ALA A 440 -11.30 -0.46 -5.86
C ALA A 440 -12.77 -0.18 -6.21
N ALA A 441 -13.31 -0.90 -7.20
CA ALA A 441 -14.71 -0.78 -7.63
C ALA A 441 -15.67 -1.11 -6.49
N HIS A 442 -15.48 -2.25 -5.82
CA HIS A 442 -16.36 -2.65 -4.71
C HIS A 442 -16.28 -1.72 -3.48
N ILE A 443 -15.16 -1.03 -3.27
CA ILE A 443 -15.04 -0.02 -2.20
C ILE A 443 -15.90 1.21 -2.53
N ARG A 444 -15.74 1.76 -3.74
CA ARG A 444 -16.61 2.83 -4.25
C ARG A 444 -18.07 2.39 -4.16
N ASP A 445 -18.38 1.20 -4.67
CA ASP A 445 -19.77 0.74 -4.80
C ASP A 445 -20.45 0.50 -3.46
N GLY A 446 -19.69 0.01 -2.47
CA GLY A 446 -20.17 -0.13 -1.09
C GLY A 446 -20.49 1.23 -0.45
N PHE A 447 -19.63 2.23 -0.65
CA PHE A 447 -19.88 3.57 -0.15
C PHE A 447 -21.09 4.23 -0.82
N GLU A 448 -21.24 4.09 -2.14
CA GLU A 448 -22.42 4.57 -2.88
C GLU A 448 -23.71 3.90 -2.40
N ALA A 449 -23.71 2.57 -2.24
CA ALA A 449 -24.84 1.82 -1.70
C ALA A 449 -25.25 2.31 -0.30
N ILE A 450 -24.28 2.60 0.57
CA ILE A 450 -24.52 3.13 1.91
C ILE A 450 -25.10 4.54 1.88
N THR A 451 -24.62 5.40 0.96
CA THR A 451 -25.20 6.74 0.77
C THR A 451 -26.64 6.65 0.31
N TRP A 452 -26.94 5.76 -0.63
CA TRP A 452 -28.30 5.53 -1.11
C TRP A 452 -29.20 5.03 0.02
N LEU A 453 -28.79 3.98 0.72
CA LEU A 453 -29.55 3.41 1.84
C LEU A 453 -29.84 4.43 2.96
N ARG A 454 -28.99 5.43 3.19
CA ARG A 454 -29.27 6.49 4.17
C ARG A 454 -30.44 7.39 3.80
N GLY A 455 -30.68 7.57 2.50
CA GLY A 455 -31.73 8.41 1.97
C GLY A 455 -33.06 7.70 1.75
N VAL A 456 -33.13 6.39 2.04
CA VAL A 456 -34.23 5.50 1.68
C VAL A 456 -34.73 4.76 2.93
N ASP A 457 -36.01 4.91 3.25
CA ASP A 457 -36.64 4.15 4.32
C ASP A 457 -36.98 2.69 3.90
N ASP A 458 -37.55 1.90 4.80
CA ASP A 458 -37.86 0.49 4.51
C ASP A 458 -39.03 0.33 3.52
N ASP A 459 -39.87 1.36 3.41
CA ASP A 459 -40.94 1.41 2.42
C ASP A 459 -40.39 1.64 1.03
N GLU A 460 -39.61 2.70 0.88
CA GLU A 460 -38.94 3.05 -0.36
C GLU A 460 -37.98 1.95 -0.84
N LEU A 461 -37.25 1.29 0.06
CA LEU A 461 -36.33 0.19 -0.31
C LEU A 461 -37.05 -0.98 -0.98
N PHE A 462 -38.23 -1.35 -0.47
CA PHE A 462 -39.00 -2.47 -1.03
C PHE A 462 -39.86 -2.05 -2.22
N ASP A 463 -40.06 -0.76 -2.47
CA ASP A 463 -40.66 -0.28 -3.72
C ASP A 463 -39.64 -0.16 -4.87
N GLU A 464 -38.37 -0.48 -4.61
CA GLU A 464 -37.33 -0.51 -5.63
C GLU A 464 -37.18 -1.90 -6.26
N PRO A 465 -37.00 -1.99 -7.59
CA PRO A 465 -36.66 -3.24 -8.25
C PRO A 465 -35.18 -3.59 -7.98
N LEU A 466 -34.96 -4.65 -7.21
CA LEU A 466 -33.63 -5.15 -6.87
C LEU A 466 -33.20 -6.27 -7.82
N VAL A 467 -31.91 -6.32 -8.11
CA VAL A 467 -31.25 -7.32 -8.96
C VAL A 467 -30.13 -7.98 -8.17
N VAL A 468 -29.97 -9.30 -8.30
CA VAL A 468 -28.78 -10.00 -7.79
C VAL A 468 -27.55 -9.60 -8.60
N ALA A 469 -26.48 -9.15 -7.94
CA ALA A 469 -25.25 -8.74 -8.61
C ALA A 469 -24.69 -9.89 -9.47
N GLY A 470 -24.14 -9.54 -10.64
CA GLY A 470 -23.81 -10.53 -11.69
C GLY A 470 -22.71 -11.54 -11.34
N ASP A 471 -21.90 -11.27 -10.31
CA ASP A 471 -20.87 -12.17 -9.81
C ASP A 471 -21.34 -13.02 -8.61
N VAL A 472 -22.58 -12.83 -8.15
CA VAL A 472 -23.12 -13.56 -7.01
C VAL A 472 -23.63 -14.94 -7.43
N THR A 473 -23.22 -15.96 -6.70
CA THR A 473 -23.70 -17.34 -6.86
C THR A 473 -24.37 -17.84 -5.59
N GLU A 474 -25.22 -18.85 -5.75
CA GLU A 474 -25.89 -19.54 -4.65
C GLU A 474 -25.30 -20.94 -4.48
N GLU A 475 -24.94 -21.30 -3.24
CA GLU A 475 -24.51 -22.63 -2.85
C GLU A 475 -25.50 -23.29 -1.91
N ARG A 476 -25.82 -24.56 -2.17
CA ARG A 476 -26.74 -25.37 -1.36
C ARG A 476 -26.04 -26.63 -0.86
N HIS A 477 -26.15 -26.89 0.44
CA HIS A 477 -25.66 -28.12 1.06
C HIS A 477 -26.81 -28.94 1.64
N SER A 478 -26.92 -30.18 1.17
CA SER A 478 -27.89 -31.18 1.64
C SER A 478 -27.15 -32.47 2.03
N ARG A 479 -27.70 -33.25 2.97
CA ARG A 479 -27.23 -34.63 3.10
C ARG A 479 -27.83 -35.48 1.97
N PRO A 480 -27.12 -36.50 1.49
CA PRO A 480 -27.69 -37.40 0.50
C PRO A 480 -29.00 -38.02 1.01
N GLY A 481 -30.10 -37.75 0.30
CA GLY A 481 -31.45 -38.24 0.63
C GLY A 481 -32.37 -37.23 1.32
N ASP A 482 -31.88 -36.03 1.66
CA ASP A 482 -32.74 -34.94 2.15
C ASP A 482 -33.58 -34.35 1.00
N GLU A 483 -34.83 -33.98 1.30
CA GLU A 483 -35.71 -33.31 0.33
C GLU A 483 -35.29 -31.85 0.10
N ASP A 484 -34.84 -31.17 1.16
CA ASP A 484 -34.47 -29.75 1.17
C ASP A 484 -33.01 -29.53 1.62
N PRO A 485 -32.35 -28.43 1.19
CA PRO A 485 -31.03 -28.08 1.68
C PRO A 485 -31.03 -27.67 3.14
N SER A 486 -29.98 -28.11 3.85
CA SER A 486 -29.75 -27.74 5.25
C SER A 486 -29.06 -26.39 5.41
N ILE A 487 -28.33 -25.94 4.38
CA ILE A 487 -27.61 -24.66 4.36
C ILE A 487 -27.74 -24.10 2.94
N ILE A 488 -28.10 -22.82 2.86
CA ILE A 488 -28.06 -22.04 1.63
C ILE A 488 -27.17 -20.82 1.89
N MET A 489 -26.26 -20.53 0.97
CA MET A 489 -25.33 -19.40 1.08
C MET A 489 -25.26 -18.63 -0.24
N LEU A 490 -25.12 -17.31 -0.16
CA LEU A 490 -24.67 -16.49 -1.28
C LEU A 490 -23.16 -16.31 -1.22
N ARG A 491 -22.51 -16.31 -2.39
CA ARG A 491 -21.10 -15.98 -2.54
C ARG A 491 -20.89 -14.89 -3.56
N GLN A 492 -20.12 -13.87 -3.22
CA GLN A 492 -19.55 -12.94 -4.20
C GLN A 492 -18.35 -13.60 -4.91
N GLY A 493 -18.33 -13.58 -6.24
CA GLY A 493 -17.23 -14.11 -7.05
C GLY A 493 -16.04 -13.14 -7.14
N ALA A 494 -16.30 -11.84 -7.02
CA ALA A 494 -15.33 -10.77 -7.12
C ALA A 494 -15.12 -10.02 -5.79
N GLY A 495 -14.23 -9.03 -5.80
CA GLY A 495 -14.02 -8.10 -4.69
C GLY A 495 -13.70 -8.75 -3.35
N PHE A 496 -14.49 -8.42 -2.34
CA PHE A 496 -14.29 -8.96 -0.99
C PHE A 496 -14.71 -10.41 -0.85
N ARG A 497 -15.25 -11.08 -1.90
CA ARG A 497 -15.61 -12.50 -1.94
C ARG A 497 -16.38 -12.98 -0.71
N ARG A 498 -17.32 -12.17 -0.26
CA ARG A 498 -18.10 -12.44 0.95
C ARG A 498 -18.97 -13.66 0.75
N THR A 499 -19.27 -14.29 1.87
CA THR A 499 -20.24 -15.37 1.93
C THR A 499 -21.26 -15.05 3.00
N MET A 500 -22.54 -15.12 2.66
CA MET A 500 -23.64 -14.88 3.58
C MET A 500 -24.55 -16.10 3.63
N SER A 501 -24.86 -16.58 4.84
CA SER A 501 -25.89 -17.59 5.04
C SER A 501 -27.27 -16.98 4.83
N MET A 502 -28.16 -17.71 4.16
CA MET A 502 -29.52 -17.26 3.92
C MET A 502 -30.53 -18.06 4.76
N SER A 503 -31.58 -17.38 5.21
CA SER A 503 -32.81 -18.03 5.64
C SER A 503 -33.60 -18.53 4.43
N THR A 504 -34.62 -19.36 4.66
CA THR A 504 -35.52 -19.84 3.60
C THR A 504 -36.26 -18.67 2.94
N GLU A 505 -36.74 -17.72 3.74
CA GLU A 505 -37.47 -16.53 3.31
C GLU A 505 -36.57 -15.61 2.46
N LEU A 506 -35.35 -15.35 2.93
CA LEU A 506 -34.39 -14.53 2.20
C LEU A 506 -33.97 -15.20 0.88
N THR A 507 -33.79 -16.52 0.89
CA THR A 507 -33.54 -17.29 -0.34
C THR A 507 -34.67 -17.11 -1.35
N GLY A 508 -35.92 -17.23 -0.89
CA GLY A 508 -37.10 -17.00 -1.73
C GLY A 508 -37.09 -15.59 -2.32
N PHE A 509 -36.80 -14.58 -1.51
CA PHE A 509 -36.73 -13.18 -1.93
C PHE A 509 -35.64 -12.95 -2.98
N VAL A 510 -34.41 -13.34 -2.68
CA VAL A 510 -33.23 -13.15 -3.56
C VAL A 510 -33.39 -13.90 -4.88
N SER A 511 -34.00 -15.09 -4.87
CA SER A 511 -34.15 -15.93 -6.07
C SER A 511 -35.03 -15.30 -7.17
N VAL A 512 -35.82 -14.28 -6.84
CA VAL A 512 -36.69 -13.56 -7.77
C VAL A 512 -36.29 -12.08 -7.93
N CYS A 513 -35.14 -11.68 -7.38
CA CYS A 513 -34.56 -10.35 -7.62
C CYS A 513 -33.87 -10.30 -8.99
N ASP A 514 -34.65 -10.18 -10.05
CA ASP A 514 -34.19 -9.95 -11.44
C ASP A 514 -34.52 -8.53 -11.93
N GLY A 515 -35.08 -7.70 -11.04
CA GLY A 515 -35.52 -6.34 -11.29
C GLY A 515 -36.83 -6.22 -12.07
N GLU A 516 -37.58 -7.29 -12.34
CA GLU A 516 -38.91 -7.21 -12.94
C GLU A 516 -40.00 -6.84 -11.92
N LEU A 517 -39.86 -7.33 -10.69
CA LEU A 517 -40.73 -7.04 -9.56
C LEU A 517 -40.05 -6.13 -8.54
N VAL A 518 -40.83 -5.31 -7.86
CA VAL A 518 -40.37 -4.58 -6.68
C VAL A 518 -40.41 -5.49 -5.45
N GLY A 519 -39.58 -5.21 -4.45
CA GLY A 519 -39.50 -5.98 -3.21
C GLY A 519 -40.85 -6.21 -2.53
N SER A 520 -41.75 -5.23 -2.51
CA SER A 520 -43.07 -5.33 -1.88
C SER A 520 -43.94 -6.41 -2.56
N GLN A 521 -43.92 -6.48 -3.89
CA GLN A 521 -44.60 -7.53 -4.66
C GLN A 521 -44.01 -8.92 -4.39
N ILE A 522 -42.69 -9.02 -4.27
CA ILE A 522 -41.99 -10.27 -3.94
C ILE A 522 -42.42 -10.75 -2.54
N VAL A 523 -42.46 -9.85 -1.55
CA VAL A 523 -42.91 -10.17 -0.19
C VAL A 523 -44.35 -10.65 -0.18
N THR A 524 -45.28 -9.98 -0.87
CA THR A 524 -46.68 -10.42 -0.96
C THR A 524 -46.78 -11.85 -1.53
N ALA A 525 -46.00 -12.15 -2.58
CA ALA A 525 -45.99 -13.47 -3.23
C ALA A 525 -45.44 -14.57 -2.31
N ILE A 526 -44.32 -14.30 -1.61
CA ILE A 526 -43.72 -15.25 -0.66
C ILE A 526 -44.65 -15.47 0.53
N ALA A 527 -45.20 -14.41 1.12
CA ALA A 527 -46.13 -14.49 2.25
C ALA A 527 -47.33 -15.40 1.94
N SER A 528 -47.88 -15.26 0.73
CA SER A 528 -48.96 -16.12 0.22
C SER A 528 -48.52 -17.59 0.04
N LEU A 529 -47.28 -17.84 -0.39
CA LEU A 529 -46.76 -19.19 -0.63
C LEU A 529 -46.49 -19.94 0.68
N VAL A 530 -45.94 -19.26 1.69
CA VAL A 530 -45.55 -19.87 2.97
C VAL A 530 -46.62 -19.72 4.07
N GLU A 531 -47.77 -19.11 3.75
CA GLU A 531 -48.91 -18.88 4.64
C GLU A 531 -48.55 -18.09 5.92
N VAL A 532 -47.80 -17.00 5.77
CA VAL A 532 -47.44 -16.08 6.88
C VAL A 532 -47.98 -14.67 6.65
N GLU A 533 -48.04 -13.87 7.72
CA GLU A 533 -48.45 -12.46 7.63
C GLU A 533 -47.38 -11.62 6.90
N GLU A 534 -47.82 -10.83 5.92
CA GLU A 534 -46.96 -10.06 5.01
C GLU A 534 -46.07 -9.05 5.76
N ASP A 535 -46.65 -8.27 6.67
CA ASP A 535 -45.92 -7.27 7.47
C ASP A 535 -44.85 -7.93 8.35
N ALA A 536 -45.12 -9.13 8.87
CA ALA A 536 -44.18 -9.86 9.71
C ALA A 536 -42.99 -10.40 8.89
N LEU A 537 -43.28 -10.96 7.70
CA LEU A 537 -42.25 -11.42 6.77
C LEU A 537 -41.36 -10.25 6.32
N ARG A 538 -41.98 -9.12 5.95
CA ARG A 538 -41.26 -7.92 5.56
C ARG A 538 -40.32 -7.44 6.66
N ALA A 539 -40.83 -7.30 7.89
CA ALA A 539 -40.04 -6.85 9.02
C ALA A 539 -38.85 -7.79 9.30
N SER A 540 -38.98 -9.10 9.04
CA SER A 540 -37.86 -10.04 9.16
C SER A 540 -36.84 -9.93 8.03
N LEU A 541 -37.24 -9.55 6.81
CA LEU A 541 -36.35 -9.45 5.64
C LEU A 541 -35.60 -8.12 5.57
N VAL A 542 -36.17 -7.03 6.10
CA VAL A 542 -35.60 -5.68 6.02
C VAL A 542 -34.12 -5.62 6.44
N PRO A 543 -33.70 -6.17 7.59
CA PRO A 543 -32.29 -6.09 8.00
C PRO A 543 -31.36 -6.78 6.99
N ASP A 544 -31.73 -7.97 6.54
CA ASP A 544 -30.94 -8.78 5.61
C ASP A 544 -30.87 -8.15 4.21
N VAL A 545 -31.99 -7.63 3.68
CA VAL A 545 -32.01 -6.96 2.39
C VAL A 545 -31.16 -5.68 2.41
N ARG A 546 -31.26 -4.88 3.49
CA ARG A 546 -30.39 -3.71 3.66
C ARG A 546 -28.91 -4.10 3.71
N GLU A 547 -28.59 -5.19 4.40
CA GLU A 547 -27.21 -5.69 4.46
C GLU A 547 -26.71 -6.20 3.10
N LEU A 548 -27.52 -7.00 2.40
CA LEU A 548 -27.19 -7.49 1.05
C LEU A 548 -26.95 -6.34 0.07
N VAL A 549 -27.75 -5.28 0.11
CA VAL A 549 -27.50 -4.07 -0.69
C VAL A 549 -26.20 -3.40 -0.23
N ALA A 550 -26.02 -3.19 1.07
CA ALA A 550 -24.86 -2.47 1.60
C ALA A 550 -23.53 -3.19 1.36
N LEU A 551 -23.56 -4.49 1.09
CA LEU A 551 -22.42 -5.34 0.76
C LEU A 551 -22.28 -5.62 -0.75
N GLY A 552 -23.26 -5.22 -1.57
CA GLY A 552 -23.25 -5.41 -3.02
C GLY A 552 -23.62 -6.83 -3.47
N PHE A 553 -24.47 -7.54 -2.71
CA PHE A 553 -25.12 -8.77 -3.18
C PHE A 553 -26.39 -8.49 -3.98
N LEU A 554 -27.12 -7.45 -3.58
CA LEU A 554 -28.28 -6.90 -4.28
C LEU A 554 -27.98 -5.47 -4.72
N GLU A 555 -28.48 -5.11 -5.89
CA GLU A 555 -28.29 -3.78 -6.46
C GLU A 555 -29.63 -3.24 -6.99
N PRO A 556 -29.90 -1.94 -6.85
CA PRO A 556 -31.04 -1.33 -7.53
C PRO A 556 -30.88 -1.44 -9.05
N ARG A 557 -31.93 -1.80 -9.77
CA ARG A 557 -31.88 -2.03 -11.23
C ARG A 557 -31.37 -0.84 -12.06
N TRP A 558 -31.53 0.38 -11.56
CA TRP A 558 -31.12 1.60 -12.28
C TRP A 558 -29.61 1.88 -12.21
N ARG A 559 -28.89 1.12 -11.39
CA ARG A 559 -27.44 1.14 -11.30
C ARG A 559 -26.84 0.29 -12.42
#